data_AF-A0A8J6NQ93-F1
#
_entry.id   AF-A0A8J6NQ93-F1
#
_cell.length_a   1.000
_cell.length_b   1.000
_cell.length_c   1.000
_cell.angle_alpha   90.00
_cell.angle_beta   90.00
_cell.angle_gamma   90.00
#
_symmetry.space_group_name_H-M   'P 1'
#
loop_
_entity.id
_entity.type
_entity.pdbx_description
1 polymer ?
#
loop_
_entity_poly.entity_id
_entity_poly.type
_entity_poly.pdbx_seq_one_letter_code
_entity_poly.pdbx_strand_id
1 'polypeptide(L)' 'MAQVLVRDIDPQLIETLKKRAQRNRRSLQGELKVILEQAAKVSTPININDFLARARAIRQRTAGRIKTDSAILIREDRER' A
#
# COMPACT_ATOMS: atom_id res chain seq x y z
N MET A 1 5.31 -15.36 -18.96
CA MET A 1 6.50 -15.29 -18.08
C MET A 1 7.40 -14.21 -18.64
N ALA A 2 7.81 -13.24 -17.82
CA ALA A 2 8.77 -12.21 -18.20
C ALA A 2 9.96 -12.31 -17.24
N GLN A 3 11.18 -12.16 -17.75
CA GLN A 3 12.40 -12.16 -16.96
C GLN A 3 13.11 -10.82 -17.16
N VAL A 4 13.66 -10.29 -16.07
CA VAL A 4 14.42 -9.04 -16.06
C VAL A 4 15.79 -9.34 -15.47
N LEU A 5 16.84 -9.06 -16.24
CA LEU A 5 18.22 -9.11 -15.76
C LEU A 5 18.67 -7.70 -15.43
N VAL A 6 19.06 -7.49 -14.17
CA VAL A 6 19.66 -6.23 -13.73
C VAL A 6 21.15 -6.50 -13.51
N ARG A 7 22.00 -5.83 -14.29
CA ARG A 7 23.46 -5.97 -14.23
C ARG A 7 24.06 -4.92 -13.30
N ASP A 8 25.30 -5.18 -12.87
CA ASP A 8 26.15 -4.22 -12.16
C ASP A 8 25.51 -3.65 -10.88
N ILE A 9 24.86 -4.52 -10.10
CA ILE A 9 24.32 -4.15 -8.79
C ILE A 9 25.45 -4.17 -7.76
N ASP A 10 25.53 -3.10 -6.96
CA ASP A 10 26.42 -3.02 -5.80
C ASP A 10 26.21 -4.24 -4.87
N PRO A 11 27.26 -5.03 -4.57
CA PRO A 11 27.18 -6.14 -3.62
C PRO A 11 26.63 -5.75 -2.24
N GLN A 12 26.91 -4.53 -1.76
CA GLN A 12 26.38 -4.06 -0.47
C GLN A 12 24.86 -3.86 -0.52
N LEU A 13 24.33 -3.45 -1.67
CA LEU A 13 22.90 -3.31 -1.88
C LEU A 13 22.22 -4.69 -1.85
N ILE A 14 22.83 -5.70 -2.47
CA ILE A 14 22.29 -7.08 -2.43
C ILE A 14 22.22 -7.61 -1.00
N GLU A 15 23.25 -7.41 -0.18
CA GLU A 15 23.23 -7.84 1.22
C GLU A 15 22.15 -7.13 2.04
N THR A 16 21.96 -5.83 1.79
CA THR A 16 20.87 -5.06 2.41
C THR A 16 19.50 -5.62 2.02
N LEU A 17 19.29 -5.94 0.74
CA LEU A 17 18.04 -6.52 0.24
C LEU A 17 17.81 -7.95 0.77
N LYS A 18 18.85 -8.77 0.93
CA LYS A 18 18.74 -10.09 1.57
C LYS A 18 18.27 -9.99 3.01
N LYS A 19 18.88 -9.09 3.80
CA LYS A 19 18.46 -8.86 5.20
C LYS A 19 17.00 -8.40 5.27
N ARG A 20 16.58 -7.51 4.35
CA ARG A 20 15.19 -7.06 4.24
C ARG A 20 14.25 -8.20 3.87
N ALA A 21 14.61 -9.03 2.90
CA ALA A 21 13.82 -10.19 2.50
C ALA A 21 13.63 -11.19 3.66
N GLN A 22 14.70 -11.45 4.43
CA GLN A 22 14.64 -12.31 5.61
C GLN A 22 13.68 -11.76 6.68
N ARG A 23 13.74 -10.45 6.98
CA ARG A 23 12.80 -9.78 7.90
C ARG A 23 11.35 -9.92 7.43
N ASN A 24 11.12 -9.85 6.13
CA ASN A 24 9.80 -9.99 5.52
C ASN A 24 9.37 -11.46 5.30
N ARG A 25 10.19 -12.44 5.71
CA ARG A 25 9.97 -13.89 5.49
C ARG A 25 9.73 -14.23 4.02
N ARG A 26 10.52 -13.62 3.11
CA ARG A 26 10.46 -13.81 1.66
C ARG A 26 11.83 -14.14 1.10
N SER A 27 11.87 -14.76 -0.09
CA SER A 27 13.10 -14.89 -0.87
C SER A 27 13.54 -13.53 -1.42
N LEU A 28 14.81 -13.39 -1.80
CA LEU A 28 15.33 -12.18 -2.43
C LEU A 28 14.54 -11.82 -3.71
N GLN A 29 14.24 -12.81 -4.55
CA GLN A 29 13.41 -12.63 -5.74
C GLN A 29 11.99 -12.15 -5.37
N GLY A 30 11.40 -12.72 -4.32
CA GLY A 30 10.07 -12.31 -3.84
C GLY A 30 10.05 -10.86 -3.34
N GLU A 31 11.09 -10.44 -2.61
CA GLU A 31 11.22 -9.05 -2.17
C GLU A 31 11.42 -8.09 -3.36
N LEU A 32 12.27 -8.45 -4.32
CA LEU A 32 12.47 -7.67 -5.56
C LEU A 32 11.17 -7.52 -6.35
N LYS A 33 10.39 -8.59 -6.48
CA LYS A 33 9.07 -8.55 -7.12
C LYS A 33 8.15 -7.54 -6.43
N VAL A 34 8.08 -7.56 -5.10
CA VAL A 34 7.25 -6.64 -4.33
C VAL A 34 7.71 -5.19 -4.50
N ILE A 35 9.02 -4.94 -4.49
CA ILE A 35 9.58 -3.60 -4.70
C ILE A 35 9.21 -3.08 -6.10
N LEU A 36 9.35 -3.92 -7.14
CA LEU A 36 8.99 -3.55 -8.51
C LEU A 36 7.48 -3.28 -8.65
N GLU A 37 6.63 -4.12 -8.05
CA GLU A 37 5.17 -3.91 -8.05
C GLU A 37 4.77 -2.62 -7.33
N GLN A 38 5.43 -2.30 -6.21
CA GLN A 38 5.21 -1.06 -5.47
C GLN A 38 5.68 0.16 -6.27
N ALA A 39 6.88 0.11 -6.84
CA ALA A 39 7.42 1.18 -7.67
C ALA A 39 6.56 1.44 -8.90
N ALA A 40 6.05 0.38 -9.54
CA ALA A 40 5.12 0.49 -10.66
C ALA A 40 3.81 1.19 -10.23
N LYS A 41 3.24 0.82 -9.07
CA LYS A 41 2.01 1.47 -8.55
C LYS A 41 2.19 2.95 -8.24
N VAL A 42 3.37 3.35 -7.75
CA VAL A 42 3.68 4.77 -7.45
C VAL A 42 3.97 5.55 -8.73
N SER A 43 4.54 4.90 -9.74
CA SER A 43 4.86 5.52 -11.03
C SER A 43 3.64 5.66 -11.94
N THR A 44 2.58 4.87 -11.72
CA THR A 44 1.30 5.13 -12.37
C THR A 44 0.77 6.45 -11.82
N PRO A 45 0.59 7.50 -12.66
CA PRO A 45 -0.02 8.73 -12.19
C PRO A 45 -1.35 8.37 -11.54
N ILE A 46 -1.52 8.75 -10.27
CA ILE A 46 -2.79 8.61 -9.58
C ILE A 46 -3.79 9.36 -10.46
N ASN A 47 -4.64 8.62 -11.16
CA ASN A 47 -5.70 9.23 -11.93
C ASN A 47 -6.66 9.83 -10.91
N ILE A 48 -6.54 11.14 -10.69
CA ILE A 48 -7.36 11.89 -9.75
C ILE A 48 -8.84 11.64 -10.02
N ASN A 49 -9.23 11.41 -11.28
CA ASN A 49 -10.59 11.07 -11.65
C ASN A 49 -11.03 9.71 -11.09
N ASP A 50 -10.17 8.69 -11.12
CA ASP A 50 -10.47 7.37 -10.54
C ASP A 50 -10.56 7.44 -9.01
N PHE A 51 -9.70 8.23 -8.37
CA PHE A 51 -9.76 8.47 -6.93
C PHE A 51 -11.07 9.16 -6.55
N LEU A 52 -11.43 10.24 -7.26
CA LEU A 52 -12.67 10.97 -7.03
C LEU A 52 -13.90 10.11 -7.32
N ALA A 53 -13.87 9.26 -8.35
CA ALA A 53 -14.94 8.31 -8.66
C ALA A 53 -15.15 7.32 -7.51
N ARG A 54 -14.08 6.73 -6.97
CA ARG A 54 -14.15 5.86 -5.78
C ARG A 54 -14.70 6.59 -4.57
N ALA A 55 -14.23 7.82 -4.31
CA ALA A 55 -14.71 8.63 -3.20
C ALA A 55 -16.22 8.95 -3.33
N ARG A 56 -16.70 9.27 -4.53
CA ARG A 56 -18.13 9.49 -4.80
C ARG A 56 -18.95 8.22 -4.59
N ALA A 57 -18.46 7.06 -5.06
CA ALA A 57 -19.15 5.79 -4.85
C ALA A 57 -19.29 5.45 -3.35
N ILE A 58 -18.25 5.69 -2.55
CA ILE A 58 -18.32 5.52 -1.08
C ILE A 58 -19.33 6.51 -0.47
N ARG A 59 -19.30 7.79 -0.89
CA ARG A 59 -20.26 8.79 -0.42
C ARG A 59 -21.70 8.39 -0.73
N GLN A 60 -22.00 7.90 -1.94
CA GLN A 60 -23.32 7.41 -2.32
C GLN A 60 -23.75 6.20 -1.49
N ARG A 61 -22.87 5.21 -1.31
CA ARG A 61 -23.14 4.02 -0.49
C ARG A 61 -23.40 4.32 0.98
N THR A 62 -22.89 5.47 1.45
CA THR A 62 -23.01 5.91 2.85
C THR A 62 -23.98 7.09 2.98
N ALA A 63 -24.64 7.51 1.89
CA ALA A 63 -25.64 8.57 1.91
C ALA A 63 -26.89 8.05 2.63
N GLY A 64 -27.48 8.89 3.48
CA GLY A 64 -28.67 8.54 4.27
C GLY A 64 -28.43 7.65 5.48
N ARG A 65 -27.19 7.23 5.77
CA ARG A 65 -26.87 6.60 7.06
C ARG A 65 -26.74 7.67 8.14
N ILE A 66 -27.36 7.44 9.28
CA ILE A 66 -27.15 8.24 10.49
C ILE A 66 -25.68 8.10 10.85
N LYS A 67 -24.96 9.22 10.87
CA LYS A 67 -23.56 9.27 11.30
C LYS A 67 -23.54 9.95 12.67
N THR A 68 -23.45 9.15 13.72
CA THR A 68 -23.07 9.71 15.03
C THR A 68 -21.63 10.20 14.90
N ASP A 69 -21.36 11.40 15.41
CA ASP A 69 -19.99 11.90 15.47
C ASP A 69 -19.14 10.90 16.25
N SER A 70 -18.03 10.46 15.65
CA SER A 70 -17.08 9.57 16.28
C SER A 70 -16.57 10.12 17.63
N ALA A 71 -16.49 11.44 17.79
CA ALA A 71 -16.08 12.05 19.05
C ALA A 71 -17.06 11.74 20.20
N ILE A 72 -18.36 11.63 19.90
CA ILE A 72 -19.39 11.27 20.90
C ILE A 72 -19.21 9.80 21.30
N LEU A 73 -19.08 8.90 20.33
CA LEU A 73 -18.89 7.47 20.58
C LEU A 73 -17.61 7.18 21.38
N ILE A 74 -16.52 7.88 21.07
CA ILE A 74 -15.25 7.75 21.79
C ILE A 74 -15.38 8.26 23.24
N ARG A 75 -16.19 9.29 23.47
CA ARG A 75 -16.43 9.82 24.83
C ARG A 75 -17.24 8.84 25.67
N GLU A 76 -18.31 8.28 25.09
CA GLU A 76 -19.14 7.24 25.74
C GLU A 76 -18.31 6.00 26.12
N ASP A 77 -17.36 5.58 25.27
CA ASP A 77 -16.48 4.43 25.54
C ASP A 77 -15.45 4.71 26.65
N ARG A 78 -14.99 5.97 26.79
CA ARG A 78 -14.06 6.38 27.86
C ARG A 78 -14.72 6.54 29.22
N GLU A 79 -16.04 6.71 29.27
CA GLU A 79 -16.82 6.89 30.50
C GLU A 79 -17.39 5.56 31.03
N ARG A 80 -17.06 4.42 30.40
CA ARG A 80 -17.29 3.06 30.91
C ARG A 80 -16.13 2.55 31.75
#